data_AF-A0A4Q3CV64-F1
#
_entry.id   AF-A0A4Q3CV64-F1
#
_cell.length_a   1.000
_cell.length_b   1.000
_cell.length_c   1.000
_cell.angle_alpha   90.00
_cell.angle_beta   90.00
_cell.angle_gamma   90.00
#
_symmetry.space_group_name_H-M   'P 1'
#
loop_
_entity.id
_entity.type
_entity.pdbx_description
1 polymer ?
#
loop_
_entity_poly.entity_id
_entity_poly.type
_entity_poly.pdbx_seq_one_letter_code
_entity_poly.pdbx_strand_id
1 'polypeptide(L)'
;MRTAFAITRTVLLCSLLGGLALPAGAQDIRNIASVSFEDNGAAVTVASNAAVLGRAQYHVFRTSGFMFNVRTGEPVNGVEVQLLDAVGAVIETAMSGPSQEKRSAALKVAVADPPGPGEYRFGPTLQGVHRLNFIPPPGWRIALNATQASISGFVNPEGQPIVLGPGSFGRQFDIVYSGDVAIDVPLEPDLPRLRVSMTASVSEVSEGDTVGYSVTIANDAAGGPAQGVMMRVNLPRGFRLVNDSVVSGDPRLSGDGESMEIALDDIPAGGTATITYRLRVTANARSGAADSVVNVSAAGMAVPATATNSIKVRSAFADQRVTIMGRVEAGVCGGERVGLAAVRVVLENGAWVLTDRAGLYHFEGVRPGIHVAQIDVASLPKGSTPLLCRDDVRTSGSAISQFVDAAGGAIVQVDFVVSAPDAVPEPQVADKPLDVDVFADLLPGADWVLPMENANPAAPALHVALKHPPGAKVALKVNGEAVPATTFEGTTPTKEGWVELSQWRGVVLKEGDNTLDAVVMEKSGGMTVLSRKVHYANTPTRAVLVNEKSKLTADGTTRAVIAVRILDAAGKPV
;
A
#
# COMPACT_ATOMS: atom_id res chain seq x y z
N MET A 1 -41.29 0.32 80.38
CA MET A 1 -40.90 0.18 78.96
C MET A 1 -39.71 1.13 78.74
N ARG A 2 -38.42 0.86 78.96
CA ARG A 2 -37.56 -0.35 78.89
C ARG A 2 -37.79 -1.15 77.61
N THR A 3 -37.02 -0.81 76.56
CA THR A 3 -36.26 -1.67 75.63
C THR A 3 -36.04 -0.94 74.30
N ALA A 4 -34.83 -1.06 73.72
CA ALA A 4 -34.39 -0.67 72.37
C ALA A 4 -33.40 0.51 72.26
N PHE A 5 -32.23 0.45 72.91
CA PHE A 5 -31.03 1.18 72.43
C PHE A 5 -29.68 0.54 72.78
N ALA A 6 -29.66 -0.73 73.20
CA ALA A 6 -28.44 -1.40 73.69
C ALA A 6 -27.88 -2.50 72.77
N ILE A 7 -28.51 -2.80 71.63
CA ILE A 7 -28.14 -3.98 70.82
C ILE A 7 -27.05 -3.66 69.78
N THR A 8 -26.95 -2.42 69.31
CA THR A 8 -26.03 -2.08 68.19
C THR A 8 -24.57 -1.89 68.60
N ARG A 9 -24.26 -1.80 69.90
CA ARG A 9 -22.87 -1.68 70.40
C ARG A 9 -22.23 -3.03 70.78
N THR A 10 -23.01 -4.10 70.93
CA THR A 10 -22.52 -5.40 71.40
C THR A 10 -21.97 -6.27 70.27
N VAL A 11 -22.51 -6.14 69.05
CA VAL A 11 -22.10 -6.99 67.91
C VAL A 11 -20.69 -6.62 67.42
N LEU A 12 -20.30 -5.33 67.46
CA LEU A 12 -18.95 -4.89 67.08
C LEU A 12 -17.88 -5.32 68.11
N LEU A 13 -18.29 -5.58 69.36
CA LEU A 13 -17.36 -5.95 70.44
C LEU A 13 -17.07 -7.46 70.48
N CYS A 14 -18.05 -8.30 70.14
CA CYS A 14 -17.84 -9.76 70.11
C CYS A 14 -16.96 -10.24 68.95
N SER A 15 -16.93 -9.53 67.81
CA SER A 15 -16.04 -9.87 66.70
C SER A 15 -14.57 -9.52 66.97
N LEU A 16 -14.30 -8.54 67.85
CA LEU A 16 -12.96 -8.15 68.29
C LEU A 16 -12.38 -9.06 69.40
N LEU A 17 -13.21 -9.87 70.06
CA LEU A 17 -12.84 -10.69 71.23
C LEU A 17 -12.82 -12.21 70.96
N GLY A 18 -13.12 -12.65 69.73
CA GLY A 18 -13.33 -14.07 69.37
C GLY A 18 -12.12 -15.00 69.40
N GLY A 19 -10.96 -14.56 69.89
CA GLY A 19 -9.73 -15.37 70.00
C GLY A 19 -9.27 -15.67 71.43
N LEU A 20 -9.99 -15.18 72.46
CA LEU A 20 -9.56 -15.34 73.85
C LEU A 20 -9.94 -16.74 74.38
N ALA A 21 -8.95 -17.65 74.45
CA ALA A 21 -9.01 -18.77 75.38
C ALA A 21 -8.95 -18.20 76.81
N LEU A 22 -10.10 -18.11 77.48
CA LEU A 22 -10.17 -17.72 78.88
C LEU A 22 -9.55 -18.83 79.75
N PRO A 23 -8.68 -18.52 80.72
CA PRO A 23 -8.28 -19.50 81.72
C PRO A 23 -9.52 -19.96 82.49
N ALA A 24 -9.59 -21.26 82.80
CA ALA A 24 -10.72 -21.86 83.50
C ALA A 24 -10.94 -21.14 84.85
N GLY A 25 -12.02 -20.34 84.93
CA GLY A 25 -12.42 -19.66 86.16
C GLY A 25 -13.05 -18.26 86.04
N ALA A 26 -13.18 -17.67 84.85
CA ALA A 26 -13.74 -16.31 84.72
C ALA A 26 -15.28 -16.31 84.56
N GLN A 27 -15.98 -15.65 85.50
CA GLN A 27 -17.42 -15.37 85.42
C GLN A 27 -17.76 -14.40 84.29
N ASP A 28 -18.95 -14.62 83.71
CA ASP A 28 -19.69 -13.83 82.71
C ASP A 28 -19.51 -12.29 82.86
N ILE A 29 -18.73 -11.66 81.97
CA ILE A 29 -18.61 -10.20 81.91
C ILE A 29 -19.81 -9.62 81.15
N ARG A 30 -20.83 -9.12 81.86
CA ARG A 30 -22.09 -8.63 81.25
C ARG A 30 -22.20 -7.12 81.04
N ASN A 31 -21.24 -6.29 81.47
CA ASN A 31 -21.34 -4.82 81.32
C ASN A 31 -19.97 -4.16 81.09
N ILE A 32 -19.72 -3.67 79.87
CA ILE A 32 -18.61 -2.75 79.57
C ILE A 32 -19.18 -1.33 79.54
N ALA A 33 -18.73 -0.47 80.47
CA ALA A 33 -19.36 0.83 80.71
C ALA A 33 -18.75 1.99 79.87
N SER A 34 -17.46 1.95 79.56
CA SER A 34 -16.82 2.92 78.66
C SER A 34 -15.42 2.47 78.25
N VAL A 35 -15.06 2.71 76.99
CA VAL A 35 -13.69 2.61 76.47
C VAL A 35 -13.28 4.03 76.05
N SER A 36 -12.24 4.58 76.66
CA SER A 36 -11.66 5.87 76.28
C SER A 36 -10.28 5.67 75.66
N PHE A 37 -10.05 6.32 74.51
CA PHE A 37 -8.76 6.34 73.83
C PHE A 37 -8.03 7.61 74.25
N GLU A 38 -6.79 7.49 74.75
CA GLU A 38 -5.88 8.64 74.89
C GLU A 38 -4.99 8.68 73.63
N ASP A 39 -4.97 9.83 72.96
CA ASP A 39 -4.45 10.03 71.59
C ASP A 39 -2.91 10.09 71.52
N ASN A 40 -2.22 9.46 72.47
CA ASN A 40 -0.78 9.60 72.71
C ASN A 40 -0.07 8.26 72.95
N GLY A 41 -0.67 7.13 72.56
CA GLY A 41 -0.05 5.80 72.69
C GLY A 41 0.02 5.25 74.12
N ALA A 42 -0.69 5.88 75.08
CA ALA A 42 -0.81 5.37 76.44
C ALA A 42 -1.86 4.23 76.54
N ALA A 43 -1.71 3.38 77.56
CA ALA A 43 -2.51 2.19 77.76
C ALA A 43 -4.02 2.50 77.91
N VAL A 44 -4.87 1.72 77.22
CA VAL A 44 -6.33 1.83 77.32
C VAL A 44 -6.81 1.26 78.65
N THR A 45 -7.59 2.06 79.41
CA THR A 45 -8.23 1.59 80.64
C THR A 45 -9.68 1.24 80.38
N VAL A 46 -10.04 -0.04 80.52
CA VAL A 46 -11.45 -0.48 80.50
C VAL A 46 -11.91 -0.63 81.94
N ALA A 47 -12.83 0.22 82.38
CA ALA A 47 -13.41 0.15 83.71
C ALA A 47 -14.90 -0.21 83.64
N SER A 48 -15.31 -1.20 84.43
CA SER A 48 -16.69 -1.36 84.91
C SER A 48 -16.71 -1.00 86.39
N ASN A 49 -17.75 -0.29 86.83
CA ASN A 49 -17.86 0.26 88.18
C ASN A 49 -17.41 -0.75 89.26
N ALA A 50 -16.33 -0.36 89.96
CA ALA A 50 -15.75 -0.91 91.19
C ALA A 50 -14.73 -2.07 91.13
N ALA A 51 -14.31 -2.59 89.98
CA ALA A 51 -13.09 -3.43 89.93
C ALA A 51 -12.43 -3.39 88.55
N VAL A 52 -11.14 -3.02 88.51
CA VAL A 52 -10.31 -3.15 87.30
C VAL A 52 -10.07 -4.64 87.09
N LEU A 53 -10.84 -5.26 86.20
CA LEU A 53 -10.77 -6.70 85.89
C LEU A 53 -9.56 -7.08 85.01
N GLY A 54 -8.80 -6.09 84.53
CA GLY A 54 -7.54 -6.31 83.81
C GLY A 54 -7.00 -5.01 83.22
N ARG A 55 -5.67 -4.90 83.14
CA ARG A 55 -4.99 -3.90 82.31
C ARG A 55 -4.49 -4.62 81.06
N ALA A 56 -4.97 -4.22 79.89
CA ALA A 56 -4.36 -4.63 78.63
C ALA A 56 -3.63 -3.40 78.07
N GLN A 57 -2.31 -3.50 77.90
CA GLN A 57 -1.56 -2.49 77.18
C GLN A 57 -1.79 -2.72 75.69
N TYR A 58 -2.57 -1.84 75.06
CA TYR A 58 -2.65 -1.76 73.61
C TYR A 58 -1.65 -0.71 73.16
N HIS A 59 -0.67 -1.10 72.35
CA HIS A 59 0.23 -0.17 71.70
C HIS A 59 -0.42 0.22 70.38
N VAL A 60 -0.69 1.51 70.24
CA VAL A 60 -1.24 2.10 69.01
C VAL A 60 -0.06 2.43 68.11
N PHE A 61 0.03 1.75 66.98
CA PHE A 61 1.06 2.00 65.97
C PHE A 61 0.50 2.92 64.90
N ARG A 62 1.21 4.01 64.58
CA ARG A 62 0.94 4.78 63.36
C ARG A 62 1.90 4.25 62.29
N THR A 63 1.34 3.59 61.28
CA THR A 63 2.10 3.24 60.08
C THR A 63 1.98 4.39 59.10
N SER A 64 3.09 5.01 58.77
CA SER A 64 3.17 6.11 57.83
C SER A 64 4.29 5.88 56.83
N GLY A 65 4.40 6.73 55.82
CA GLY A 65 5.56 6.70 54.96
C GLY A 65 5.50 7.72 53.85
N PHE A 66 6.58 7.76 53.07
CA PHE A 66 6.75 8.70 51.99
C PHE A 66 6.84 7.98 50.63
N MET A 67 5.96 8.34 49.72
CA MET A 67 5.98 7.94 48.30
C MET A 67 6.83 8.93 47.53
N PHE A 68 7.91 8.47 46.92
CA PHE A 68 8.86 9.36 46.27
C PHE A 68 9.37 8.83 44.94
N ASN A 69 9.77 9.76 44.07
CA ASN A 69 10.41 9.44 42.80
C ASN A 69 11.88 9.06 43.06
N VAL A 70 12.24 7.82 42.76
CA VAL A 70 13.60 7.29 42.96
C VAL A 70 14.68 8.05 42.15
N ARG A 71 14.30 8.85 41.15
CA ARG A 71 15.23 9.64 40.33
C ARG A 71 15.43 11.07 40.84
N THR A 72 14.41 11.67 41.44
CA THR A 72 14.42 13.09 41.82
C THR A 72 14.30 13.33 43.32
N GLY A 73 13.86 12.33 44.10
CA GLY A 73 13.52 12.46 45.51
C GLY A 73 12.21 13.19 45.77
N GLU A 74 11.52 13.65 44.72
CA GLU A 74 10.29 14.43 44.85
C GLU A 74 9.08 13.56 45.27
N PRO A 75 8.12 14.14 46.01
CA PRO A 75 6.90 13.45 46.44
C PRO A 75 6.03 12.97 45.28
N VAL A 76 5.45 11.77 45.41
CA VAL A 76 4.46 11.21 44.48
C VAL A 76 3.10 11.09 45.17
N ASN A 77 2.14 11.91 44.73
CA ASN A 77 0.77 11.93 45.26
C ASN A 77 -0.15 10.95 44.53
N GLY A 78 -1.27 10.58 45.15
CA GLY A 78 -2.34 9.79 44.53
C GLY A 78 -2.05 8.28 44.46
N VAL A 79 -1.08 7.77 45.22
CA VAL A 79 -0.82 6.34 45.36
C VAL A 79 -1.74 5.77 46.41
N GLU A 80 -2.58 4.78 46.04
CA GLU A 80 -3.39 4.04 47.01
C GLU A 80 -2.51 3.04 47.74
N VAL A 81 -2.58 3.07 49.07
CA VAL A 81 -1.84 2.18 49.94
C VAL A 81 -2.84 1.41 50.75
N GLN A 82 -2.87 0.11 50.57
CA GLN A 82 -3.68 -0.79 51.36
C GLN A 82 -2.77 -1.47 52.38
N LEU A 83 -3.16 -1.45 53.64
CA LEU A 83 -2.53 -2.20 54.72
C LEU A 83 -3.24 -3.55 54.83
N LEU A 84 -2.48 -4.65 54.79
CA LEU A 84 -2.99 -6.01 54.83
C LEU A 84 -2.50 -6.74 56.08
N ASP A 85 -3.32 -7.67 56.57
CA ASP A 85 -2.92 -8.62 57.61
C ASP A 85 -2.06 -9.77 57.06
N ALA A 86 -1.66 -10.69 57.94
CA ALA A 86 -0.83 -11.84 57.60
C ALA A 86 -1.45 -12.79 56.56
N VAL A 87 -2.78 -12.82 56.42
CA VAL A 87 -3.52 -13.67 55.47
C VAL A 87 -3.94 -12.92 54.21
N GLY A 88 -3.66 -11.62 54.11
CA GLY A 88 -3.93 -10.79 52.94
C GLY A 88 -5.29 -10.09 52.93
N ALA A 89 -5.97 -9.99 54.08
CA ALA A 89 -7.18 -9.17 54.18
C ALA A 89 -6.80 -7.68 54.33
N VAL A 90 -7.50 -6.80 53.61
CA VAL A 90 -7.30 -5.35 53.71
C VAL A 90 -7.85 -4.86 55.06
N ILE A 91 -6.98 -4.28 55.87
CA ILE A 91 -7.29 -3.66 57.17
C ILE A 91 -7.75 -2.22 56.96
N GLU A 92 -6.97 -1.45 56.22
CA GLU A 92 -7.20 -0.01 55.99
C GLU A 92 -6.61 0.41 54.65
N THR A 93 -7.16 1.48 54.06
CA THR A 93 -6.67 2.11 52.84
C THR A 93 -6.34 3.58 53.09
N ALA A 94 -5.16 4.01 52.65
CA ALA A 94 -4.69 5.39 52.68
C ALA A 94 -4.33 5.87 51.26
N MET A 95 -4.26 7.19 51.08
CA MET A 95 -3.81 7.82 49.85
C MET A 95 -2.59 8.69 50.14
N SER A 96 -1.60 8.67 49.25
CA SER A 96 -0.46 9.58 49.35
C SER A 96 -0.80 11.02 48.93
N GLY A 97 -0.29 12.00 49.66
CA GLY A 97 -0.49 13.41 49.35
C GLY A 97 -1.86 13.97 49.74
N PRO A 98 -2.08 15.29 49.57
CA PRO A 98 -3.38 15.90 49.79
C PRO A 98 -4.41 15.28 48.81
N SER A 99 -5.48 14.70 49.34
CA SER A 99 -6.52 14.07 48.51
C SER A 99 -7.21 15.13 47.63
N GLN A 100 -7.25 14.92 46.31
CA GLN A 100 -7.99 15.78 45.37
C GLN A 100 -9.53 15.68 45.53
N GLU A 101 -10.03 14.77 46.38
CA GLU A 101 -11.46 14.70 46.69
C GLU A 101 -11.91 15.86 47.58
N LYS A 102 -12.85 16.66 47.09
CA LYS A 102 -13.61 17.63 47.89
C LYS A 102 -14.31 16.92 49.05
N ARG A 103 -13.70 16.90 50.23
CA ARG A 103 -14.38 16.47 51.45
C ARG A 103 -15.53 17.43 51.76
N SER A 104 -16.75 16.89 51.87
CA SER A 104 -17.92 17.64 52.31
C SER A 104 -17.70 18.14 53.74
N ALA A 105 -17.88 19.45 53.96
CA ALA A 105 -17.54 20.19 55.18
C ALA A 105 -18.38 19.85 56.44
N ALA A 106 -18.96 18.65 56.54
CA ALA A 106 -19.99 18.31 57.53
C ALA A 106 -19.51 17.43 58.71
N LEU A 107 -18.24 16.99 58.77
CA LEU A 107 -17.74 16.15 59.88
C LEU A 107 -16.64 16.88 60.68
N LYS A 108 -17.03 17.53 61.79
CA LYS A 108 -16.11 18.00 62.83
C LYS A 108 -15.85 16.88 63.85
N VAL A 109 -15.14 15.84 63.42
CA VAL A 109 -14.31 15.03 64.31
C VAL A 109 -12.89 15.46 63.99
N ALA A 110 -12.01 15.63 64.99
CA ALA A 110 -10.60 15.93 64.74
C ALA A 110 -9.98 14.72 64.01
N VAL A 111 -10.08 14.73 62.68
CA VAL A 111 -9.35 13.83 61.80
C VAL A 111 -7.93 14.38 61.75
N ALA A 112 -6.92 13.52 61.94
CA ALA A 112 -5.52 13.88 61.82
C ALA A 112 -5.28 14.75 60.58
N ASP A 113 -4.34 15.71 60.68
CA ASP A 113 -4.00 16.58 59.56
C ASP A 113 -3.78 15.75 58.29
N PRO A 114 -4.36 16.18 57.15
CA PRO A 114 -4.21 15.43 55.91
C PRO A 114 -2.72 15.27 55.60
N PRO A 115 -2.31 14.11 55.06
CA PRO A 115 -0.92 13.88 54.74
C PRO A 115 -0.37 14.96 53.80
N GLY A 116 0.87 15.39 54.06
CA GLY A 116 1.61 16.28 53.18
C GLY A 116 1.94 15.62 51.83
N PRO A 117 2.53 16.35 50.87
CA PRO A 117 2.90 15.80 49.58
C PRO A 117 3.72 14.50 49.71
N GLY A 118 3.29 13.43 49.03
CA GLY A 118 3.93 12.12 49.04
C GLY A 118 3.70 11.31 50.32
N GLU A 119 3.27 11.92 51.42
CA GLU A 119 3.04 11.22 52.68
C GLU A 119 1.76 10.38 52.62
N TYR A 120 1.74 9.25 53.30
CA TYR A 120 0.52 8.51 53.63
C TYR A 120 0.57 8.11 55.11
N ARG A 121 -0.60 7.96 55.73
CA ARG A 121 -0.74 7.60 57.14
C ARG A 121 -1.95 6.68 57.32
N PHE A 122 -1.76 5.59 58.02
CA PHE A 122 -2.83 4.73 58.51
C PHE A 122 -3.23 5.13 59.94
N GLY A 123 -4.42 4.71 60.34
CA GLY A 123 -4.83 4.76 61.73
C GLY A 123 -4.04 3.78 62.61
N PRO A 124 -4.43 3.70 63.90
CA PRO A 124 -3.91 2.71 64.85
C PRO A 124 -3.92 1.27 64.30
N THR A 125 -2.74 0.71 64.06
CA THR A 125 -2.56 -0.67 63.59
C THR A 125 -2.22 -1.61 64.74
N LEU A 126 -2.60 -2.89 64.68
CA LEU A 126 -2.26 -3.90 65.70
C LEU A 126 -0.82 -4.42 65.51
N GLN A 127 -0.26 -5.00 66.58
CA GLN A 127 1.00 -5.74 66.48
C GLN A 127 0.82 -7.00 65.63
N GLY A 128 1.78 -7.32 64.78
CA GLY A 128 1.73 -8.52 63.95
C GLY A 128 2.52 -8.42 62.66
N VAL A 129 2.35 -9.44 61.81
CA VAL A 129 2.92 -9.47 60.45
C VAL A 129 1.95 -8.78 59.51
N HIS A 130 2.46 -7.79 58.77
CA HIS A 130 1.68 -6.98 57.85
C HIS A 130 2.33 -6.91 56.47
N ARG A 131 1.54 -6.50 55.48
CA ARG A 131 2.01 -6.21 54.12
C ARG A 131 1.34 -4.95 53.60
N LEU A 132 2.05 -4.17 52.79
CA LEU A 132 1.45 -3.10 52.00
C LEU A 132 1.17 -3.57 50.58
N ASN A 133 0.01 -3.20 50.04
CA ASN A 133 -0.28 -3.27 48.61
C ASN A 133 -0.38 -1.84 48.07
N PHE A 134 0.20 -1.61 46.90
CA PHE A 134 0.28 -0.28 46.29
C PHE A 134 -0.46 -0.28 44.97
N ILE A 135 -1.31 0.73 44.78
CA ILE A 135 -1.96 1.01 43.49
C ILE A 135 -1.50 2.40 43.07
N PRO A 136 -0.40 2.50 42.29
CA PRO A 136 0.12 3.77 41.82
C PRO A 136 -0.85 4.44 40.82
N PRO A 137 -0.84 5.78 40.70
CA PRO A 137 -1.54 6.47 39.63
C PRO A 137 -0.93 6.14 38.25
N PRO A 138 -1.66 6.35 37.15
CA PRO A 138 -1.16 6.08 35.80
C PRO A 138 0.21 6.72 35.54
N GLY A 139 1.13 5.95 34.93
CA GLY A 139 2.48 6.42 34.62
C GLY A 139 3.50 6.27 35.75
N TRP A 140 3.12 5.61 36.86
CA TRP A 140 4.02 5.27 37.96
C TRP A 140 4.01 3.77 38.26
N ARG A 141 5.14 3.25 38.71
CA ARG A 141 5.23 1.91 39.28
C ARG A 141 6.23 1.87 40.44
N ILE A 142 6.14 0.81 41.24
CA ILE A 142 7.14 0.56 42.29
C ILE A 142 8.49 0.28 41.64
N ALA A 143 9.52 0.99 42.10
CA ALA A 143 10.89 0.82 41.65
C ALA A 143 11.52 -0.40 42.35
N LEU A 144 11.15 -1.61 41.92
CA LEU A 144 11.58 -2.88 42.56
C LEU A 144 13.11 -3.09 42.63
N ASN A 145 13.86 -2.37 41.80
CA ASN A 145 15.32 -2.43 41.76
C ASN A 145 16.00 -1.28 42.52
N ALA A 146 15.24 -0.42 43.21
CA ALA A 146 15.79 0.64 44.03
C ALA A 146 16.64 0.05 45.17
N THR A 147 17.81 0.65 45.39
CA THR A 147 18.73 0.25 46.46
C THR A 147 19.00 1.43 47.39
N GLN A 148 19.39 1.15 48.63
CA GLN A 148 19.75 2.21 49.59
C GLN A 148 20.86 3.13 49.04
N ALA A 149 21.79 2.59 48.26
CA ALA A 149 22.84 3.39 47.60
C ALA A 149 22.26 4.39 46.58
N SER A 150 21.28 3.97 45.77
CA SER A 150 20.69 4.81 44.71
C SER A 150 19.88 6.00 45.22
N ILE A 151 19.47 5.98 46.49
CA ILE A 151 18.62 7.01 47.11
C ILE A 151 19.30 7.75 48.27
N SER A 152 20.59 7.50 48.52
CA SER A 152 21.32 7.96 49.70
C SER A 152 21.35 9.49 49.92
N GLY A 153 21.01 10.28 48.90
CA GLY A 153 20.92 11.74 48.96
C GLY A 153 19.51 12.30 49.19
N PHE A 154 18.49 11.46 49.29
CA PHE A 154 17.10 11.88 49.47
C PHE A 154 16.66 11.79 50.93
N VAL A 155 15.82 12.73 51.33
CA VAL A 155 15.22 12.81 52.66
C VAL A 155 13.71 12.78 52.56
N ASN A 156 13.04 12.27 53.58
CA ASN A 156 11.59 12.35 53.72
C ASN A 156 11.15 13.77 54.13
N PRO A 157 9.85 14.08 54.14
CA PRO A 157 9.32 15.39 54.54
C PRO A 157 9.71 15.82 55.96
N GLU A 158 10.00 14.88 56.85
CA GLU A 158 10.52 15.13 58.21
C GLU A 158 12.03 15.45 58.24
N GLY A 159 12.69 15.49 57.08
CA GLY A 159 14.11 15.80 56.94
C GLY A 159 15.03 14.63 57.30
N GLN A 160 14.50 13.43 57.48
CA GLN A 160 15.24 12.22 57.82
C GLN A 160 15.69 11.48 56.55
N PRO A 161 16.85 10.80 56.55
CA PRO A 161 17.26 9.96 55.43
C PRO A 161 16.24 8.86 55.17
N ILE A 162 15.87 8.66 53.90
CA ILE A 162 14.96 7.59 53.49
C ILE A 162 15.63 6.22 53.71
N VAL A 163 14.91 5.28 54.31
CA VAL A 163 15.40 3.90 54.55
C VAL A 163 14.50 2.89 53.85
N LEU A 164 15.07 2.11 52.94
CA LEU A 164 14.34 1.06 52.23
C LEU A 164 14.36 -0.25 53.02
N GLY A 165 13.18 -0.83 53.24
CA GLY A 165 12.99 -2.12 53.89
C GLY A 165 12.11 -3.07 53.09
N PRO A 166 11.82 -4.28 53.60
CA PRO A 166 10.90 -5.22 52.96
C PRO A 166 9.53 -4.60 52.63
N GLY A 167 8.97 -3.81 53.56
CA GLY A 167 7.69 -3.12 53.40
C GLY A 167 7.67 -2.12 52.24
N SER A 168 8.81 -1.49 51.92
CA SER A 168 8.96 -0.51 50.82
C SER A 168 8.64 -1.12 49.45
N PHE A 169 8.73 -2.44 49.33
CA PHE A 169 8.47 -3.20 48.10
C PHE A 169 7.24 -4.11 48.22
N GLY A 170 6.39 -3.88 49.21
CA GLY A 170 5.17 -4.65 49.44
C GLY A 170 5.44 -6.07 49.95
N ARG A 171 6.63 -6.32 50.52
CA ARG A 171 6.93 -7.59 51.22
C ARG A 171 6.44 -7.51 52.66
N GLN A 172 6.36 -8.67 53.31
CA GLN A 172 5.96 -8.73 54.71
C GLN A 172 6.95 -8.00 55.61
N PHE A 173 6.42 -7.33 56.63
CA PHE A 173 7.16 -6.68 57.69
C PHE A 173 6.48 -6.91 59.03
N ASP A 174 7.26 -6.92 60.10
CA ASP A 174 6.78 -7.17 61.44
C ASP A 174 6.63 -5.86 62.21
N ILE A 175 5.47 -5.69 62.83
CA ILE A 175 5.25 -4.67 63.86
C ILE A 175 5.42 -5.39 65.19
N VAL A 176 6.55 -5.17 65.90
CA VAL A 176 6.96 -5.98 67.08
C VAL A 176 6.97 -5.21 68.40
N TYR A 177 7.37 -3.93 68.43
CA TYR A 177 7.44 -3.11 69.65
C TYR A 177 7.08 -1.65 69.39
N SER A 178 6.52 -0.96 70.39
CA SER A 178 6.03 0.44 70.35
C SER A 178 6.92 1.38 69.52
N GLY A 179 6.31 2.10 68.58
CA GLY A 179 6.95 3.14 67.79
C GLY A 179 6.19 3.41 66.49
N ASP A 180 6.43 4.56 65.87
CA ASP A 180 5.89 4.84 64.54
C ASP A 180 6.67 4.01 63.50
N VAL A 181 5.94 3.31 62.63
CA VAL A 181 6.53 2.49 61.58
C VAL A 181 6.50 3.31 60.29
N ALA A 182 7.65 3.88 59.92
CA ALA A 182 7.83 4.62 58.68
C ALA A 182 8.27 3.68 57.55
N ILE A 183 7.48 3.59 56.49
CA ILE A 183 7.78 2.78 55.31
C ILE A 183 7.79 3.68 54.07
N ASP A 184 8.98 4.11 53.68
CA ASP A 184 9.16 4.90 52.47
C ASP A 184 9.16 3.98 51.25
N VAL A 185 8.51 4.41 50.18
CA VAL A 185 8.21 3.59 49.01
C VAL A 185 8.77 4.25 47.76
N PRO A 186 9.75 3.61 47.08
CA PRO A 186 10.36 4.16 45.89
C PRO A 186 9.46 3.88 44.68
N LEU A 187 9.07 4.94 43.98
CA LEU A 187 8.40 4.85 42.68
C LEU A 187 9.32 5.32 41.56
N GLU A 188 9.08 4.78 40.37
CA GLU A 188 9.69 5.25 39.13
C GLU A 188 8.62 5.48 38.06
N PRO A 189 8.85 6.40 37.11
CA PRO A 189 7.96 6.57 35.97
C PRO A 189 7.82 5.26 35.18
N ASP A 190 6.58 4.83 34.94
CA ASP A 190 6.28 3.74 34.02
C ASP A 190 5.94 4.29 32.64
N LEU A 191 7.00 4.56 31.87
CA LEU A 191 6.90 5.17 30.55
C LEU A 191 6.23 4.22 29.54
N PRO A 192 5.44 4.75 28.59
CA PRO A 192 4.84 3.94 27.55
C PRO A 192 5.92 3.28 26.67
N ARG A 193 5.61 2.10 26.14
CA ARG A 193 6.44 1.39 25.17
C ARG A 193 5.67 1.25 23.88
N LEU A 194 5.87 2.19 22.97
CA LEU A 194 5.17 2.18 21.70
C LEU A 194 5.88 1.29 20.69
N ARG A 195 5.11 0.39 20.07
CA ARG A 195 5.50 -0.36 18.88
C ARG A 195 4.67 0.12 17.72
N VAL A 196 5.34 0.46 16.62
CA VAL A 196 4.69 0.97 15.42
C VAL A 196 4.88 -0.04 14.30
N SER A 197 3.80 -0.35 13.58
CA SER A 197 3.84 -1.10 12.34
C SER A 197 3.12 -0.31 11.25
N MET A 198 3.60 -0.47 10.01
CA MET A 198 3.08 0.24 8.85
C MET A 198 2.95 -0.72 7.68
N THR A 199 1.78 -0.69 7.03
CA THR A 199 1.47 -1.52 5.87
C THR A 199 0.95 -0.66 4.74
N ALA A 200 1.35 -0.99 3.51
CA ALA A 200 0.81 -0.40 2.29
C ALA A 200 -0.15 -1.39 1.62
N SER A 201 -1.16 -0.88 0.93
CA SER A 201 -2.14 -1.69 0.20
C SER A 201 -1.56 -2.39 -1.03
N VAL A 202 -0.43 -1.88 -1.56
CA VAL A 202 0.29 -2.39 -2.73
C VAL A 202 1.79 -2.22 -2.53
N SER A 203 2.60 -3.06 -3.19
CA SER A 203 4.07 -3.01 -3.15
C SER A 203 4.71 -2.28 -4.33
N GLU A 204 3.96 -2.06 -5.42
CA GLU A 204 4.42 -1.33 -6.60
C GLU A 204 3.33 -0.37 -7.10
N VAL A 205 3.74 0.79 -7.61
CA VAL A 205 2.84 1.84 -8.12
C VAL A 205 3.45 2.56 -9.32
N SER A 206 2.62 3.21 -10.12
CA SER A 206 2.99 4.13 -11.18
C SER A 206 2.39 5.52 -10.96
N GLU A 207 2.82 6.48 -11.78
CA GLU A 207 2.26 7.83 -11.76
C GLU A 207 0.74 7.81 -11.91
N GLY A 208 0.04 8.59 -11.07
CA GLY A 208 -1.42 8.66 -11.05
C GLY A 208 -2.10 7.67 -10.10
N ASP A 209 -1.41 6.61 -9.69
CA ASP A 209 -1.95 5.62 -8.75
C ASP A 209 -2.22 6.21 -7.37
N THR A 210 -3.07 5.53 -6.61
CA THR A 210 -3.33 5.85 -5.20
C THR A 210 -3.02 4.64 -4.33
N VAL A 211 -2.21 4.84 -3.30
CA VAL A 211 -1.82 3.83 -2.31
C VAL A 211 -2.45 4.13 -0.96
N GLY A 212 -3.04 3.11 -0.32
CA GLY A 212 -3.52 3.20 1.05
C GLY A 212 -2.45 2.74 2.02
N TYR A 213 -2.28 3.47 3.12
CA TYR A 213 -1.43 3.10 4.23
C TYR A 213 -2.26 2.86 5.49
N SER A 214 -1.87 1.85 6.26
CA SER A 214 -2.41 1.56 7.58
C SER A 214 -1.27 1.48 8.59
N VAL A 215 -1.30 2.37 9.57
CA VAL A 215 -0.33 2.48 10.66
C VAL A 215 -1.00 2.02 11.94
N THR A 216 -0.38 1.06 12.63
CA THR A 216 -0.85 0.59 13.94
C THR A 216 0.18 0.92 14.99
N ILE A 217 -0.27 1.55 16.07
CA ILE A 217 0.54 1.99 17.21
C ILE A 217 0.03 1.22 18.42
N ALA A 218 0.85 0.31 18.95
CA ALA A 218 0.55 -0.47 20.14
C ALA A 218 1.32 0.05 21.35
N ASN A 219 0.65 0.22 22.48
CA ASN A 219 1.31 0.53 23.75
C ASN A 219 1.53 -0.77 24.54
N ASP A 220 2.72 -1.36 24.40
CA ASP A 220 3.10 -2.61 25.05
C ASP A 220 3.59 -2.42 26.51
N ALA A 221 3.34 -1.24 27.10
CA ALA A 221 3.62 -1.01 28.51
C ALA A 221 2.57 -1.69 29.41
N ALA A 222 3.01 -2.09 30.60
CA ALA A 222 2.16 -2.76 31.58
C ALA A 222 1.46 -1.80 32.56
N GLY A 223 1.92 -0.54 32.71
CA GLY A 223 1.44 0.33 33.79
C GLY A 223 1.33 1.83 33.49
N GLY A 224 1.21 2.25 32.22
CA GLY A 224 0.88 3.64 31.91
C GLY A 224 0.26 3.87 30.52
N PRO A 225 -0.74 4.77 30.38
CA PRO A 225 -1.19 5.23 29.07
C PRO A 225 -0.12 6.06 28.38
N ALA A 226 -0.04 5.99 27.06
CA ALA A 226 0.76 6.89 26.26
C ALA A 226 -0.04 8.18 26.06
N GLN A 227 0.47 9.29 26.59
CA GLN A 227 -0.17 10.61 26.50
C GLN A 227 0.60 11.56 25.58
N GLY A 228 -0.10 12.56 25.04
CA GLY A 228 0.50 13.52 24.12
C GLY A 228 1.09 12.84 22.88
N VAL A 229 0.39 11.82 22.36
CA VAL A 229 0.87 11.01 21.26
C VAL A 229 0.82 11.83 19.97
N MET A 230 1.98 11.95 19.33
CA MET A 230 2.14 12.66 18.07
C MET A 230 2.75 11.73 17.04
N MET A 231 2.05 11.53 15.93
CA MET A 231 2.54 10.78 14.79
C MET A 231 2.99 11.76 13.70
N ARG A 232 4.27 11.70 13.32
CA ARG A 232 4.82 12.40 12.16
C ARG A 232 5.15 11.39 11.06
N VAL A 233 4.65 11.65 9.85
CA VAL A 233 4.90 10.84 8.66
C VAL A 233 5.71 11.66 7.68
N ASN A 234 6.86 11.12 7.26
CA ASN A 234 7.62 11.62 6.12
C ASN A 234 7.13 10.88 4.87
N LEU A 235 6.56 11.62 3.94
CA LEU A 235 6.01 11.12 2.69
C LEU A 235 7.14 10.98 1.66
N PRO A 236 7.12 9.94 0.82
CA PRO A 236 8.10 9.84 -0.25
C PRO A 236 7.95 11.00 -1.24
N ARG A 237 9.06 11.44 -1.83
CA ARG A 237 9.05 12.51 -2.83
C ARG A 237 8.10 12.19 -3.98
N GLY A 238 7.23 13.15 -4.33
CA GLY A 238 6.24 12.97 -5.40
C GLY A 238 4.96 12.26 -4.96
N PHE A 239 4.80 11.94 -3.68
CA PHE A 239 3.53 11.47 -3.11
C PHE A 239 2.82 12.63 -2.44
N ARG A 240 1.49 12.68 -2.58
CA ARG A 240 0.65 13.70 -1.95
C ARG A 240 -0.51 13.06 -1.22
N LEU A 241 -0.82 13.56 -0.03
CA LEU A 241 -2.01 13.13 0.71
C LEU A 241 -3.26 13.41 -0.13
N VAL A 242 -4.15 12.43 -0.22
CA VAL A 242 -5.49 12.63 -0.77
C VAL A 242 -6.33 13.35 0.28
N ASN A 243 -6.93 14.49 -0.08
CA ASN A 243 -7.80 15.25 0.82
C ASN A 243 -8.89 14.34 1.41
N ASP A 244 -9.19 14.55 2.69
CA ASP A 244 -10.22 13.83 3.45
C ASP A 244 -10.04 12.30 3.47
N SER A 245 -8.82 11.81 3.23
CA SER A 245 -8.53 10.37 3.22
C SER A 245 -8.05 9.81 4.56
N VAL A 246 -7.70 10.69 5.51
CA VAL A 246 -7.23 10.30 6.84
C VAL A 246 -8.42 9.87 7.69
N VAL A 247 -8.29 8.71 8.33
CA VAL A 247 -9.26 8.20 9.29
C VAL A 247 -8.59 8.15 10.66
N SER A 248 -9.29 8.67 11.68
CA SER A 248 -8.83 8.77 13.07
C SER A 248 -7.72 9.81 13.29
N GLY A 249 -8.08 11.08 13.16
CA GLY A 249 -7.22 12.23 13.49
C GLY A 249 -7.25 13.33 12.42
N ASP A 250 -6.84 14.53 12.82
CA ASP A 250 -6.78 15.69 11.92
C ASP A 250 -5.34 15.92 11.43
N PRO A 251 -5.05 15.74 10.13
CA PRO A 251 -3.70 15.90 9.60
C PRO A 251 -3.31 17.37 9.45
N ARG A 252 -2.12 17.72 9.93
CA ARG A 252 -1.43 18.97 9.63
C ARG A 252 -0.30 18.70 8.66
N LEU A 253 -0.39 19.25 7.46
CA LEU A 253 0.63 19.10 6.41
C LEU A 253 1.68 20.21 6.50
N SER A 254 2.93 19.89 6.18
CA SER A 254 3.97 20.90 5.95
C SER A 254 3.66 21.71 4.67
N GLY A 255 4.26 22.90 4.54
CA GLY A 255 4.02 23.77 3.38
C GLY A 255 4.41 23.16 2.03
N ASP A 256 5.37 22.24 2.02
CA ASP A 256 5.77 21.45 0.85
C ASP A 256 4.89 20.21 0.61
N GLY A 257 4.09 19.81 1.60
CA GLY A 257 3.27 18.60 1.60
C GLY A 257 4.08 17.30 1.64
N GLU A 258 5.35 17.33 2.04
CA GLU A 258 6.21 16.15 2.15
C GLU A 258 6.21 15.53 3.55
N SER A 259 5.60 16.20 4.53
CA SER A 259 5.39 15.65 5.86
C SER A 259 3.98 15.93 6.39
N MET A 260 3.50 15.03 7.24
CA MET A 260 2.18 15.09 7.85
C MET A 260 2.31 14.81 9.35
N GLU A 261 1.63 15.60 10.18
CA GLU A 261 1.53 15.41 11.62
C GLU A 261 0.09 15.17 12.04
N ILE A 262 -0.12 14.19 12.94
CA ILE A 262 -1.42 13.85 13.50
C ILE A 262 -1.25 13.71 15.02
N ALA A 263 -1.98 14.53 15.76
CA ALA A 263 -2.16 14.35 17.20
C ALA A 263 -3.19 13.25 17.43
N LEU A 264 -2.89 12.33 18.35
CA LEU A 264 -3.73 11.19 18.67
C LEU A 264 -4.22 11.29 20.12
N ASP A 265 -5.34 10.65 20.40
CA ASP A 265 -5.84 10.46 21.76
C ASP A 265 -4.87 9.59 22.58
N ASP A 266 -5.02 9.64 23.90
CA ASP A 266 -4.25 8.82 24.82
C ASP A 266 -4.45 7.33 24.52
N ILE A 267 -3.35 6.58 24.40
CA ILE A 267 -3.39 5.13 24.14
C ILE A 267 -3.24 4.40 25.47
N PRO A 268 -4.28 3.70 25.99
CA PRO A 268 -4.19 2.98 27.26
C PRO A 268 -3.04 1.96 27.28
N ALA A 269 -2.60 1.56 28.46
CA ALA A 269 -1.67 0.44 28.61
C ALA A 269 -2.26 -0.83 27.99
N GLY A 270 -1.50 -1.52 27.14
CA GLY A 270 -1.99 -2.66 26.34
C GLY A 270 -2.94 -2.27 25.19
N GLY A 271 -3.23 -0.98 25.01
CA GLY A 271 -4.11 -0.46 23.98
C GLY A 271 -3.44 -0.31 22.62
N THR A 272 -4.26 -0.09 21.59
CA THR A 272 -3.78 0.16 20.22
C THR A 272 -4.56 1.31 19.58
N ALA A 273 -3.87 2.07 18.72
CA ALA A 273 -4.47 3.06 17.84
C ALA A 273 -4.13 2.71 16.38
N THR A 274 -5.09 2.86 15.48
CA THR A 274 -4.91 2.61 14.04
C THR A 274 -5.29 3.84 13.25
N ILE A 275 -4.38 4.25 12.36
CA ILE A 275 -4.55 5.40 11.47
C ILE A 275 -4.40 4.90 10.05
N THR A 276 -5.37 5.25 9.21
CA THR A 276 -5.29 4.96 7.77
C THR A 276 -5.35 6.24 6.96
N TYR A 277 -4.57 6.31 5.88
CA TYR A 277 -4.57 7.45 4.96
C TYR A 277 -4.24 6.99 3.55
N ARG A 278 -4.53 7.82 2.54
CA ARG A 278 -4.21 7.52 1.14
C ARG A 278 -3.29 8.56 0.54
N LEU A 279 -2.29 8.11 -0.20
CA LEU A 279 -1.38 8.97 -0.96
C LEU A 279 -1.60 8.75 -2.45
N ARG A 280 -1.57 9.83 -3.22
CA ARG A 280 -1.54 9.81 -4.69
C ARG A 280 -0.13 10.02 -5.21
N VAL A 281 0.28 9.21 -6.18
CA VAL A 281 1.55 9.32 -6.89
C VAL A 281 1.44 10.41 -7.95
N THR A 282 2.33 11.40 -7.91
CA THR A 282 2.38 12.52 -8.86
C THR A 282 3.50 12.35 -9.88
N ALA A 283 3.49 13.15 -10.95
CA ALA A 283 4.55 13.20 -11.98
C ALA A 283 5.97 13.43 -11.44
N ASN A 284 6.11 13.97 -10.23
CA ASN A 284 7.40 14.23 -9.61
C ASN A 284 8.00 13.01 -8.89
N ALA A 285 7.27 11.88 -8.84
CA ALA A 285 7.76 10.64 -8.24
C ALA A 285 8.92 10.08 -9.07
N ARG A 286 10.03 9.75 -8.40
CA ARG A 286 11.19 9.12 -9.06
C ARG A 286 10.96 7.62 -9.16
N SER A 287 11.33 7.02 -10.29
CA SER A 287 11.36 5.57 -10.40
C SER A 287 12.36 4.97 -9.41
N GLY A 288 12.01 3.83 -8.80
CA GLY A 288 12.81 3.17 -7.76
C GLY A 288 12.05 3.03 -6.43
N ALA A 289 12.79 2.85 -5.34
CA ALA A 289 12.22 2.73 -4.00
C ALA A 289 11.70 4.09 -3.50
N ALA A 290 10.49 4.08 -2.94
CA ALA A 290 9.85 5.22 -2.30
C ALA A 290 9.49 4.82 -0.87
N ASP A 291 10.25 5.35 0.07
CA ASP A 291 10.12 5.03 1.49
C ASP A 291 9.21 6.03 2.18
N SER A 292 8.22 5.53 2.91
CA SER A 292 7.46 6.31 3.86
C SER A 292 7.88 5.92 5.27
N VAL A 293 8.19 6.93 6.08
CA VAL A 293 8.73 6.75 7.44
C VAL A 293 7.78 7.41 8.42
N VAL A 294 7.28 6.62 9.37
CA VAL A 294 6.43 7.06 10.46
C VAL A 294 7.26 7.13 11.74
N ASN A 295 7.19 8.25 12.44
CA ASN A 295 7.78 8.47 13.75
C ASN A 295 6.67 8.82 14.75
N VAL A 296 6.59 8.09 15.85
CA VAL A 296 5.59 8.30 16.91
C VAL A 296 6.30 8.67 18.21
N SER A 297 5.98 9.85 18.72
CA SER A 297 6.45 10.34 20.02
C SER A 297 5.29 10.40 21.01
N ALA A 298 5.59 10.29 22.30
CA ALA A 298 4.65 10.45 23.41
C ALA A 298 5.41 11.11 24.57
N ALA A 299 4.67 11.71 25.51
CA ALA A 299 5.25 12.35 26.68
C ALA A 299 6.16 11.37 27.46
N GLY A 300 7.34 11.85 27.86
CA GLY A 300 8.32 11.07 28.62
C GLY A 300 9.14 10.06 27.83
N MET A 301 8.85 9.81 26.54
CA MET A 301 9.71 8.98 25.70
C MET A 301 10.97 9.76 25.26
N ALA A 302 12.14 9.17 25.45
CA ALA A 302 13.41 9.76 25.01
C ALA A 302 13.65 9.62 23.50
N VAL A 303 13.12 8.54 22.89
CA VAL A 303 13.30 8.23 21.47
C VAL A 303 11.92 7.87 20.88
N PRO A 304 11.56 8.40 19.71
CA PRO A 304 10.31 8.02 19.05
C PRO A 304 10.34 6.57 18.58
N ALA A 305 9.17 5.95 18.50
CA ALA A 305 9.00 4.66 17.84
C ALA A 305 8.85 4.87 16.33
N THR A 306 9.59 4.10 15.53
CA THR A 306 9.66 4.31 14.08
C THR A 306 9.21 3.07 13.31
N ALA A 307 8.51 3.28 12.20
CA ALA A 307 8.20 2.25 11.21
C ALA A 307 8.46 2.79 9.80
N THR A 308 8.97 1.93 8.91
CA THR A 308 9.22 2.28 7.52
C THR A 308 8.52 1.28 6.61
N ASN A 309 7.89 1.78 5.56
CA ASN A 309 7.37 0.97 4.47
C ASN A 309 7.93 1.48 3.15
N SER A 310 8.45 0.56 2.33
CA SER A 310 9.03 0.86 1.02
C SER A 310 8.15 0.28 -0.08
N ILE A 311 7.78 1.12 -1.04
CA ILE A 311 7.08 0.71 -2.26
C ILE A 311 7.93 1.05 -3.48
N LYS A 312 7.79 0.29 -4.56
CA LYS A 312 8.54 0.52 -5.79
C LYS A 312 7.73 1.31 -6.79
N VAL A 313 8.21 2.49 -7.14
CA VAL A 313 7.65 3.33 -8.21
C VAL A 313 8.21 2.85 -9.55
N ARG A 314 7.32 2.43 -10.44
CA ARG A 314 7.62 2.08 -11.83
C ARG A 314 7.22 3.21 -12.76
N SER A 315 8.02 3.45 -13.79
CA SER A 315 7.61 4.32 -14.88
C SER A 315 6.43 3.70 -15.63
N ALA A 316 5.34 4.45 -15.79
CA ALA A 316 4.18 4.04 -16.59
C ALA A 316 4.55 3.77 -18.07
N PHE A 317 5.69 4.29 -18.53
CA PHE A 317 6.17 4.16 -19.89
C PHE A 317 7.21 3.04 -20.06
N ALA A 318 7.74 2.47 -18.97
CA ALA A 318 8.79 1.44 -19.07
C ALA A 318 8.31 0.13 -19.74
N ASP A 319 7.00 -0.13 -19.72
CA ASP A 319 6.40 -1.29 -20.37
C ASP A 319 5.95 -1.01 -21.81
N GLN A 320 5.94 0.27 -22.25
CA GLN A 320 5.56 0.64 -23.61
C GLN A 320 6.64 0.22 -24.59
N ARG A 321 6.22 -0.38 -25.72
CA ARG A 321 7.14 -0.82 -26.77
C ARG A 321 7.61 0.37 -27.62
N VAL A 322 8.76 0.19 -28.24
CA VAL A 322 9.38 1.15 -29.16
C VAL A 322 9.01 0.77 -30.59
N THR A 323 8.77 1.78 -31.42
CA THR A 323 8.67 1.62 -32.88
C THR A 323 9.94 2.17 -33.52
N ILE A 324 10.66 1.33 -34.25
CA ILE A 324 11.80 1.75 -35.06
C ILE A 324 11.33 1.82 -36.50
N MET A 325 11.45 2.96 -37.17
CA MET A 325 11.07 3.11 -38.58
C MET A 325 12.23 3.71 -39.37
N GLY A 326 12.19 3.60 -40.68
CA GLY A 326 13.30 4.09 -41.48
C GLY A 326 13.13 3.89 -42.97
N ARG A 327 14.14 4.34 -43.70
CA ARG A 327 14.25 4.17 -45.15
C ARG A 327 15.63 3.69 -45.55
N VAL A 328 15.69 2.77 -46.51
CA VAL A 328 16.92 2.47 -47.26
C VAL A 328 16.84 3.14 -48.62
N GLU A 329 17.86 3.93 -48.95
CA GLU A 329 17.92 4.73 -50.17
C GLU A 329 19.15 4.42 -51.00
N ALA A 330 19.03 4.37 -52.32
CA ALA A 330 20.13 4.28 -53.27
C ALA A 330 20.42 5.65 -53.90
N GLY A 331 21.69 6.04 -53.97
CA GLY A 331 22.12 7.28 -54.60
C GLY A 331 23.48 7.77 -54.13
N VAL A 332 23.62 9.08 -53.99
CA VAL A 332 24.83 9.74 -53.47
C VAL A 332 24.53 10.51 -52.18
N CYS A 333 25.56 10.74 -51.36
CA CYS A 333 25.41 11.56 -50.18
C CYS A 333 25.10 13.02 -50.56
N GLY A 334 24.01 13.59 -50.04
CA GLY A 334 23.60 14.98 -50.29
C GLY A 334 22.97 15.25 -51.67
N GLY A 335 22.73 14.23 -52.49
CA GLY A 335 22.09 14.37 -53.81
C GLY A 335 20.74 13.68 -53.90
N GLU A 336 20.27 13.47 -55.14
CA GLU A 336 19.03 12.74 -55.42
C GLU A 336 19.16 11.27 -55.01
N ARG A 337 18.07 10.74 -54.45
CA ARG A 337 18.01 9.40 -53.87
C ARG A 337 16.69 8.75 -54.19
N VAL A 338 16.73 7.44 -54.37
CA VAL A 338 15.55 6.63 -54.65
C VAL A 338 15.42 5.56 -53.58
N GLY A 339 14.21 5.34 -53.09
CA GLY A 339 13.92 4.27 -52.14
C GLY A 339 14.28 2.90 -52.71
N LEU A 340 14.94 2.07 -51.91
CA LEU A 340 15.42 0.77 -52.34
C LEU A 340 14.59 -0.35 -51.72
N ALA A 341 13.86 -1.08 -52.56
CA ALA A 341 13.00 -2.18 -52.17
C ALA A 341 13.75 -3.47 -51.88
N ALA A 342 13.11 -4.35 -51.11
CA ALA A 342 13.57 -5.70 -50.81
C ALA A 342 14.97 -5.79 -50.13
N VAL A 343 15.40 -4.71 -49.46
CA VAL A 343 16.59 -4.72 -48.60
C VAL A 343 16.18 -5.22 -47.24
N ARG A 344 16.93 -6.18 -46.70
CA ARG A 344 16.71 -6.71 -45.36
C ARG A 344 17.39 -5.80 -44.34
N VAL A 345 16.60 -5.32 -43.37
CA VAL A 345 17.08 -4.65 -42.16
C VAL A 345 16.90 -5.63 -40.99
N VAL A 346 17.90 -5.72 -40.11
CA VAL A 346 17.99 -6.69 -39.02
C VAL A 346 18.29 -5.96 -37.71
N LEU A 347 17.70 -6.42 -36.60
CA LEU A 347 18.04 -6.01 -35.25
C LEU A 347 19.00 -7.01 -34.60
N GLU A 348 19.72 -6.60 -33.55
CA GLU A 348 20.68 -7.44 -32.82
C GLU A 348 20.06 -8.72 -32.23
N ASN A 349 18.75 -8.71 -31.99
CA ASN A 349 17.99 -9.83 -31.47
C ASN A 349 17.53 -10.84 -32.56
N GLY A 350 17.90 -10.61 -33.82
CA GLY A 350 17.56 -11.47 -34.96
C GLY A 350 16.22 -11.16 -35.64
N ALA A 351 15.43 -10.20 -35.14
CA ALA A 351 14.27 -9.69 -35.85
C ALA A 351 14.71 -9.02 -37.16
N TRP A 352 13.95 -9.19 -38.23
CA TRP A 352 14.26 -8.56 -39.52
C TRP A 352 13.00 -8.20 -40.29
N VAL A 353 13.12 -7.20 -41.16
CA VAL A 353 12.07 -6.75 -42.08
C VAL A 353 12.66 -6.46 -43.45
N LEU A 354 11.80 -6.40 -44.48
CA LEU A 354 12.17 -5.99 -45.83
C LEU A 354 11.63 -4.60 -46.11
N THR A 355 12.40 -3.80 -46.82
CA THR A 355 11.94 -2.51 -47.30
C THR A 355 10.91 -2.63 -48.42
N ASP A 356 9.92 -1.73 -48.43
CA ASP A 356 8.91 -1.64 -49.48
C ASP A 356 9.44 -0.95 -50.76
N ARG A 357 8.56 -0.72 -51.75
CA ARG A 357 8.92 -0.07 -53.01
C ARG A 357 9.47 1.35 -52.86
N ALA A 358 9.13 2.04 -51.78
CA ALA A 358 9.65 3.36 -51.45
C ALA A 358 10.89 3.28 -50.53
N GLY A 359 11.39 2.08 -50.24
CA GLY A 359 12.51 1.85 -49.34
C GLY A 359 12.15 1.91 -47.86
N LEU A 360 10.87 2.04 -47.50
CA LEU A 360 10.43 2.20 -46.10
C LEU A 360 10.39 0.87 -45.37
N TYR A 361 10.68 0.89 -44.07
CA TYR A 361 10.55 -0.25 -43.17
C TYR A 361 10.19 0.20 -41.76
N HIS A 362 9.69 -0.73 -40.94
CA HIS A 362 9.51 -0.51 -39.51
C HIS A 362 9.62 -1.81 -38.70
N PHE A 363 9.92 -1.68 -37.42
CA PHE A 363 9.82 -2.69 -36.37
C PHE A 363 8.87 -2.17 -35.30
N GLU A 364 7.80 -2.89 -35.06
CA GLU A 364 6.90 -2.64 -33.94
C GLU A 364 7.19 -3.59 -32.78
N GLY A 365 6.81 -3.20 -31.56
CA GLY A 365 6.90 -4.10 -30.41
C GLY A 365 8.31 -4.29 -29.86
N VAL A 366 9.28 -3.42 -30.22
CA VAL A 366 10.66 -3.50 -29.74
C VAL A 366 10.70 -3.17 -28.25
N ARG A 367 11.47 -3.92 -27.45
CA ARG A 367 11.60 -3.63 -26.02
C ARG A 367 12.33 -2.30 -25.83
N PRO A 368 12.06 -1.53 -24.77
CA PRO A 368 12.87 -0.36 -24.44
C PRO A 368 14.32 -0.76 -24.13
N GLY A 369 15.28 0.06 -24.58
CA GLY A 369 16.70 -0.18 -24.36
C GLY A 369 17.56 0.19 -25.56
N ILE A 370 18.80 -0.32 -25.54
CA ILE A 370 19.78 -0.13 -26.59
C ILE A 370 19.70 -1.28 -27.59
N HIS A 371 19.45 -0.95 -28.84
CA HIS A 371 19.36 -1.87 -29.98
C HIS A 371 20.36 -1.48 -31.06
N VAL A 372 20.60 -2.39 -32.00
CA VAL A 372 21.39 -2.11 -33.21
C VAL A 372 20.56 -2.50 -34.41
N ALA A 373 20.24 -1.54 -35.26
CA ALA A 373 19.67 -1.79 -36.57
C ALA A 373 20.80 -1.89 -37.60
N GLN A 374 20.75 -2.89 -38.46
CA GLN A 374 21.76 -3.15 -39.48
C GLN A 374 21.14 -3.60 -40.79
N ILE A 375 21.62 -3.09 -41.92
CA ILE A 375 21.29 -3.62 -43.24
C ILE A 375 22.09 -4.88 -43.56
N ASP A 376 21.43 -5.90 -44.12
CA ASP A 376 22.08 -7.10 -44.63
C ASP A 376 22.66 -6.81 -46.01
N VAL A 377 23.98 -6.67 -46.09
CA VAL A 377 24.70 -6.36 -47.34
C VAL A 377 24.44 -7.40 -48.42
N ALA A 378 24.17 -8.67 -48.06
CA ALA A 378 23.86 -9.72 -49.03
C ALA A 378 22.47 -9.56 -49.67
N SER A 379 21.59 -8.74 -49.09
CA SER A 379 20.29 -8.40 -49.66
C SER A 379 20.32 -7.21 -50.61
N LEU A 380 21.45 -6.50 -50.71
CA LEU A 380 21.58 -5.36 -51.60
C LEU A 380 21.64 -5.80 -53.07
N PRO A 381 21.14 -4.97 -54.01
CA PRO A 381 21.32 -5.20 -55.43
C PRO A 381 22.80 -5.34 -55.79
N LYS A 382 23.09 -6.13 -56.84
CA LYS A 382 24.46 -6.32 -57.32
C LYS A 382 25.07 -4.96 -57.71
N GLY A 383 26.30 -4.72 -57.25
CA GLY A 383 27.04 -3.47 -57.51
C GLY A 383 26.78 -2.35 -56.48
N SER A 384 25.75 -2.47 -55.63
CA SER A 384 25.54 -1.50 -54.55
C SER A 384 26.48 -1.73 -53.37
N THR A 385 27.00 -0.65 -52.81
CA THR A 385 27.79 -0.65 -51.57
C THR A 385 27.21 0.31 -50.54
N PRO A 386 27.18 -0.04 -49.24
CA PRO A 386 26.74 0.86 -48.17
C PRO A 386 27.57 2.15 -48.11
N LEU A 387 26.90 3.29 -47.90
CA LEU A 387 27.52 4.62 -47.82
C LEU A 387 27.32 5.24 -46.43
N LEU A 388 28.43 5.63 -45.81
CA LEU A 388 28.40 6.42 -44.57
C LEU A 388 28.23 7.90 -44.91
N CYS A 389 26.99 8.35 -45.09
CA CYS A 389 26.72 9.76 -45.42
C CYS A 389 26.75 10.71 -44.22
N ARG A 390 26.62 10.18 -43.00
CA ARG A 390 26.74 10.94 -41.75
C ARG A 390 27.48 10.06 -40.76
N ASP A 391 28.58 10.56 -40.21
CA ASP A 391 29.31 9.88 -39.15
C ASP A 391 29.01 10.55 -37.81
N ASP A 392 28.26 9.86 -36.95
CA ASP A 392 27.93 10.29 -35.61
C ASP A 392 28.10 9.14 -34.60
N VAL A 393 27.80 9.43 -33.33
CA VAL A 393 27.94 8.44 -32.26
C VAL A 393 27.04 7.21 -32.50
N ARG A 394 25.93 7.35 -33.25
CA ARG A 394 25.02 6.24 -33.54
C ARG A 394 25.57 5.33 -34.63
N THR A 395 26.22 5.87 -35.66
CA THR A 395 26.86 5.07 -36.72
C THR A 395 28.18 4.46 -36.26
N SER A 396 28.92 5.15 -35.38
CA SER A 396 30.23 4.69 -34.87
C SER A 396 31.18 4.24 -36.00
N GLY A 397 31.24 5.00 -37.11
CA GLY A 397 32.04 4.67 -38.29
C GLY A 397 31.49 3.55 -39.19
N SER A 398 30.30 2.99 -38.91
CA SER A 398 29.69 1.92 -39.72
C SER A 398 28.69 2.47 -40.72
N ALA A 399 28.86 2.14 -42.01
CA ALA A 399 27.90 2.43 -43.07
C ALA A 399 26.68 1.49 -43.06
N ILE A 400 26.74 0.39 -42.30
CA ILE A 400 25.72 -0.67 -42.34
C ILE A 400 24.90 -0.78 -41.06
N SER A 401 25.34 -0.17 -39.95
CA SER A 401 24.68 -0.33 -38.65
C SER A 401 24.56 1.00 -37.90
N GLN A 402 23.51 1.10 -37.09
CA GLN A 402 23.27 2.24 -36.21
C GLN A 402 22.74 1.79 -34.85
N PHE A 403 23.27 2.37 -33.78
CA PHE A 403 22.73 2.23 -32.43
C PHE A 403 21.41 2.97 -32.30
N VAL A 404 20.46 2.32 -31.62
CA VAL A 404 19.14 2.84 -31.30
C VAL A 404 18.97 2.76 -29.79
N ASP A 405 19.14 3.89 -29.10
CA ASP A 405 18.77 4.04 -27.71
C ASP A 405 17.36 4.64 -27.63
N ALA A 406 16.41 3.87 -27.08
CA ALA A 406 15.01 4.23 -27.09
C ALA A 406 14.31 3.87 -25.77
N ALA A 407 13.71 4.88 -25.13
CA ALA A 407 12.80 4.70 -24.00
C ALA A 407 11.44 4.18 -24.49
N GLY A 408 10.67 3.56 -23.60
CA GLY A 408 9.37 3.00 -23.97
C GLY A 408 8.38 4.04 -24.51
N GLY A 409 7.65 3.66 -25.57
CA GLY A 409 6.75 4.54 -26.31
C GLY A 409 7.43 5.42 -27.35
N ALA A 410 8.76 5.38 -27.49
CA ALA A 410 9.48 6.16 -28.49
C ALA A 410 9.24 5.66 -29.92
N ILE A 411 9.21 6.61 -30.86
CA ILE A 411 9.31 6.34 -32.30
C ILE A 411 10.68 6.84 -32.74
N VAL A 412 11.51 5.95 -33.26
CA VAL A 412 12.90 6.26 -33.64
C VAL A 412 13.10 6.03 -35.14
N GLN A 413 13.67 7.02 -35.82
CA GLN A 413 14.01 6.93 -37.23
C GLN A 413 15.46 6.45 -37.41
N VAL A 414 15.66 5.49 -38.31
CA VAL A 414 16.97 4.95 -38.69
C VAL A 414 17.03 4.79 -40.20
N ASP A 415 17.85 5.59 -40.87
CA ASP A 415 17.95 5.53 -42.33
C ASP A 415 19.31 5.02 -42.78
N PHE A 416 19.33 4.29 -43.89
CA PHE A 416 20.56 3.79 -44.51
C PHE A 416 20.66 4.26 -45.96
N VAL A 417 21.88 4.57 -46.40
CA VAL A 417 22.16 4.99 -47.76
C VAL A 417 23.11 3.99 -48.40
N VAL A 418 22.84 3.62 -49.64
CA VAL A 418 23.70 2.75 -50.46
C VAL A 418 24.00 3.42 -51.79
N SER A 419 25.10 3.04 -52.44
CA SER A 419 25.44 3.52 -53.76
C SER A 419 24.41 3.03 -54.78
N ALA A 420 24.19 3.83 -55.82
CA ALA A 420 23.37 3.41 -56.96
C ALA A 420 23.91 2.09 -57.54
N PRO A 421 23.05 1.09 -57.81
CA PRO A 421 23.45 -0.16 -58.45
C PRO A 421 23.80 0.05 -59.93
N ASP A 422 24.66 -0.81 -60.48
CA ASP A 422 25.08 -0.77 -61.90
C ASP A 422 23.90 -0.95 -62.88
N ALA A 423 22.85 -1.61 -62.42
CA ALA A 423 21.52 -1.60 -63.00
C ALA A 423 20.55 -1.82 -61.86
N VAL A 424 19.57 -0.93 -61.66
CA VAL A 424 18.43 -1.21 -60.77
C VAL A 424 17.71 -2.40 -61.40
N PRO A 425 17.77 -3.62 -60.82
CA PRO A 425 16.84 -4.64 -61.23
C PRO A 425 15.50 -4.11 -60.74
N GLU A 426 14.67 -3.64 -61.66
CA GLU A 426 13.25 -3.47 -61.40
C GLU A 426 12.80 -4.77 -60.73
N PRO A 427 12.41 -4.76 -59.45
CA PRO A 427 12.05 -6.00 -58.79
C PRO A 427 10.83 -6.53 -59.53
N GLN A 428 11.05 -7.54 -60.36
CA GLN A 428 10.02 -8.48 -60.80
C GLN A 428 9.62 -9.34 -59.60
N VAL A 429 9.19 -8.68 -58.51
CA VAL A 429 8.19 -9.29 -57.66
C VAL A 429 6.96 -9.27 -58.54
N ALA A 430 6.48 -10.45 -58.89
CA ALA A 430 5.17 -10.66 -59.46
C ALA A 430 4.07 -10.23 -58.46
N ASP A 431 4.05 -8.95 -58.07
CA ASP A 431 2.80 -8.26 -58.26
C ASP A 431 2.66 -8.18 -59.77
N LYS A 432 1.89 -9.12 -60.33
CA LYS A 432 0.89 -8.59 -61.24
C LYS A 432 0.10 -7.60 -60.35
N PRO A 433 0.15 -6.27 -60.56
CA PRO A 433 -1.15 -5.60 -60.52
C PRO A 433 -2.01 -6.49 -61.41
N LEU A 434 -3.22 -6.85 -60.99
CA LEU A 434 -4.14 -7.48 -61.94
C LEU A 434 -4.09 -6.59 -63.18
N ASP A 435 -3.37 -7.08 -64.20
CA ASP A 435 -3.18 -6.38 -65.45
C ASP A 435 -4.59 -6.05 -65.89
N VAL A 436 -4.75 -4.91 -66.56
CA VAL A 436 -6.04 -4.42 -67.06
C VAL A 436 -6.56 -5.30 -68.22
N ASP A 437 -6.38 -6.61 -68.08
CA ASP A 437 -6.73 -7.72 -68.95
C ASP A 437 -7.62 -8.75 -68.23
N VAL A 438 -8.02 -8.53 -66.96
CA VAL A 438 -9.18 -9.23 -66.36
C VAL A 438 -10.50 -8.77 -67.02
N PHE A 439 -10.46 -7.67 -67.76
CA PHE A 439 -11.64 -6.95 -68.26
C PHE A 439 -11.84 -7.07 -69.78
N ALA A 440 -10.97 -7.79 -70.49
CA ALA A 440 -11.03 -7.93 -71.95
C ALA A 440 -12.11 -8.92 -72.42
N ASP A 441 -12.46 -9.93 -71.60
CA ASP A 441 -13.33 -11.04 -72.00
C ASP A 441 -14.65 -11.13 -71.19
N LEU A 442 -15.21 -9.99 -70.75
CA LEU A 442 -16.44 -10.00 -69.96
C LEU A 442 -17.66 -10.28 -70.85
N LEU A 443 -18.21 -11.50 -70.74
CA LEU A 443 -19.49 -11.86 -71.37
C LEU A 443 -20.64 -10.93 -70.88
N PRO A 444 -21.63 -10.63 -71.75
CA PRO A 444 -22.81 -9.84 -71.38
C PRO A 444 -23.53 -10.38 -70.15
N GLY A 445 -24.07 -9.47 -69.32
CA GLY A 445 -24.83 -9.81 -68.12
C GLY A 445 -24.34 -9.08 -66.87
N ALA A 446 -25.05 -9.28 -65.76
CA ALA A 446 -24.71 -8.71 -64.47
C ALA A 446 -24.02 -9.76 -63.57
N ASP A 447 -22.81 -9.47 -63.10
CA ASP A 447 -22.07 -10.34 -62.17
C ASP A 447 -20.97 -9.55 -61.42
N TRP A 448 -20.42 -10.15 -60.36
CA TRP A 448 -19.25 -9.65 -59.67
C TRP A 448 -17.99 -9.80 -60.54
N VAL A 449 -17.17 -8.76 -60.54
CA VAL A 449 -15.80 -8.82 -61.05
C VAL A 449 -14.81 -8.82 -59.89
N LEU A 450 -15.06 -7.97 -58.88
CA LEU A 450 -14.36 -7.97 -57.60
C LEU A 450 -15.36 -7.82 -56.45
N PRO A 451 -15.17 -8.49 -55.31
CA PRO A 451 -14.10 -9.47 -55.05
C PRO A 451 -14.37 -10.81 -55.73
N MET A 452 -13.31 -11.59 -55.95
CA MET A 452 -13.43 -12.99 -56.37
C MET A 452 -14.06 -13.85 -55.25
N GLU A 453 -14.61 -15.02 -55.60
CA GLU A 453 -15.32 -15.91 -54.65
C GLU A 453 -14.54 -16.29 -53.38
N ASN A 454 -13.22 -16.37 -53.48
CA ASN A 454 -12.33 -16.74 -52.37
C ASN A 454 -11.38 -15.60 -51.98
N ALA A 455 -11.78 -14.35 -52.19
CA ALA A 455 -10.95 -13.21 -51.82
C ALA A 455 -10.67 -13.20 -50.31
N ASN A 456 -9.40 -12.97 -49.95
CA ASN A 456 -8.95 -12.71 -48.58
C ASN A 456 -8.45 -11.26 -48.49
N PRO A 457 -9.26 -10.29 -48.04
CA PRO A 457 -8.86 -8.89 -47.98
C PRO A 457 -7.79 -8.67 -46.91
N ALA A 458 -6.68 -8.03 -47.27
CA ALA A 458 -5.59 -7.71 -46.34
C ALA A 458 -5.86 -6.44 -45.48
N ALA A 459 -6.97 -5.73 -45.75
CA ALA A 459 -7.32 -4.47 -45.10
C ALA A 459 -8.84 -4.42 -44.85
N PRO A 460 -9.33 -3.63 -43.86
CA PRO A 460 -10.75 -3.51 -43.54
C PRO A 460 -11.53 -2.68 -44.58
N ALA A 461 -10.98 -2.54 -45.79
CA ALA A 461 -11.51 -1.75 -46.88
C ALA A 461 -11.32 -2.53 -48.19
N LEU A 462 -12.40 -2.65 -48.96
CA LEU A 462 -12.45 -3.47 -50.17
C LEU A 462 -12.67 -2.61 -51.42
N HIS A 463 -12.07 -3.04 -52.53
CA HIS A 463 -12.43 -2.58 -53.87
C HIS A 463 -13.47 -3.54 -54.45
N VAL A 464 -14.63 -3.00 -54.78
CA VAL A 464 -15.74 -3.75 -55.38
C VAL A 464 -15.92 -3.30 -56.82
N ALA A 465 -16.12 -4.26 -57.72
CA ALA A 465 -16.40 -4.00 -59.12
C ALA A 465 -17.49 -4.97 -59.63
N LEU A 466 -18.52 -4.44 -60.26
CA LEU A 466 -19.63 -5.20 -60.83
C LEU A 466 -19.78 -4.89 -62.31
N LYS A 467 -19.86 -5.94 -63.13
CA LYS A 467 -20.24 -5.79 -64.54
C LYS A 467 -21.76 -5.75 -64.65
N HIS A 468 -22.27 -4.96 -65.58
CA HIS A 468 -23.69 -4.89 -65.88
C HIS A 468 -23.95 -4.42 -67.32
N PRO A 469 -25.16 -4.61 -67.86
CA PRO A 469 -25.55 -4.03 -69.14
C PRO A 469 -25.46 -2.50 -69.14
N PRO A 470 -25.17 -1.86 -70.30
CA PRO A 470 -25.03 -0.41 -70.39
C PRO A 470 -26.28 0.35 -69.93
N GLY A 471 -26.09 1.35 -69.08
CA GLY A 471 -27.14 2.20 -68.55
C GLY A 471 -27.99 1.58 -67.43
N ALA A 472 -27.62 0.40 -66.92
CA ALA A 472 -28.23 -0.16 -65.71
C ALA A 472 -27.79 0.63 -64.46
N LYS A 473 -28.66 0.72 -63.46
CA LYS A 473 -28.35 1.31 -62.14
C LYS A 473 -27.99 0.22 -61.16
N VAL A 474 -26.88 0.37 -60.44
CA VAL A 474 -26.43 -0.60 -59.44
C VAL A 474 -26.52 0.00 -58.05
N ALA A 475 -27.19 -0.69 -57.13
CA ALA A 475 -27.21 -0.36 -55.71
C ALA A 475 -26.43 -1.44 -54.93
N LEU A 476 -25.37 -1.04 -54.24
CA LEU A 476 -24.53 -1.92 -53.44
C LEU A 476 -24.84 -1.77 -51.94
N LYS A 477 -24.92 -2.91 -51.24
CA LYS A 477 -25.05 -2.99 -49.79
C LYS A 477 -23.95 -3.88 -49.20
N VAL A 478 -23.52 -3.54 -47.99
CA VAL A 478 -22.66 -4.39 -47.16
C VAL A 478 -23.37 -4.66 -45.85
N ASN A 479 -23.54 -5.92 -45.50
CA ASN A 479 -24.20 -6.37 -44.27
C ASN A 479 -25.60 -5.74 -44.08
N GLY A 480 -26.35 -5.59 -45.19
CA GLY A 480 -27.69 -4.99 -45.23
C GLY A 480 -27.73 -3.47 -45.29
N GLU A 481 -26.61 -2.77 -45.06
CA GLU A 481 -26.50 -1.31 -45.11
C GLU A 481 -26.08 -0.82 -46.51
N ALA A 482 -26.68 0.27 -46.98
CA ALA A 482 -26.30 0.86 -48.27
C ALA A 482 -24.89 1.46 -48.21
N VAL A 483 -24.09 1.15 -49.21
CA VAL A 483 -22.73 1.68 -49.30
C VAL A 483 -22.77 3.20 -49.55
N PRO A 484 -21.98 4.03 -48.83
CA PRO A 484 -21.97 5.47 -49.02
C PRO A 484 -21.63 5.87 -50.46
N ALA A 485 -22.34 6.86 -50.99
CA ALA A 485 -22.13 7.36 -52.36
C ALA A 485 -20.69 7.87 -52.61
N THR A 486 -19.99 8.29 -51.56
CA THR A 486 -18.59 8.77 -51.63
C THR A 486 -17.58 7.68 -51.99
N THR A 487 -17.95 6.41 -51.85
CA THR A 487 -17.07 5.28 -52.23
C THR A 487 -17.19 4.94 -53.70
N PHE A 488 -18.21 5.43 -54.40
CA PHE A 488 -18.44 5.11 -55.81
C PHE A 488 -17.46 5.88 -56.71
N GLU A 489 -16.63 5.15 -57.45
CA GLU A 489 -15.62 5.73 -58.37
C GLU A 489 -16.20 6.07 -59.75
N GLY A 490 -17.41 5.58 -60.04
CA GLY A 490 -18.08 5.78 -61.32
C GLY A 490 -18.29 4.50 -62.10
N THR A 491 -18.77 4.69 -63.33
CA THR A 491 -19.06 3.62 -64.28
C THR A 491 -18.17 3.76 -65.50
N THR A 492 -17.45 2.71 -65.85
CA THR A 492 -16.55 2.68 -67.01
C THR A 492 -17.06 1.68 -68.05
N PRO A 493 -17.34 2.10 -69.30
CA PRO A 493 -17.69 1.16 -70.37
C PRO A 493 -16.46 0.36 -70.82
N THR A 494 -16.65 -0.91 -71.19
CA THR A 494 -15.60 -1.71 -71.83
C THR A 494 -15.35 -1.24 -73.26
N LYS A 495 -14.18 -1.59 -73.84
CA LYS A 495 -13.80 -1.18 -75.21
C LYS A 495 -14.82 -1.60 -76.28
N GLU A 496 -15.52 -2.72 -76.07
CA GLU A 496 -16.55 -3.23 -76.99
C GLU A 496 -17.92 -2.58 -76.80
N GLY A 497 -18.16 -1.89 -75.68
CA GLY A 497 -19.38 -1.11 -75.42
C GLY A 497 -20.62 -1.89 -74.96
N TRP A 498 -20.56 -3.23 -74.90
CA TRP A 498 -21.69 -4.08 -74.48
C TRP A 498 -21.79 -4.31 -72.97
N VAL A 499 -20.79 -3.87 -72.20
CA VAL A 499 -20.71 -4.01 -70.74
C VAL A 499 -20.22 -2.71 -70.12
N GLU A 500 -20.83 -2.33 -69.00
CA GLU A 500 -20.37 -1.26 -68.13
C GLU A 500 -19.92 -1.83 -66.79
N LEU A 501 -18.89 -1.22 -66.20
CA LEU A 501 -18.32 -1.60 -64.92
C LEU A 501 -18.55 -0.50 -63.89
N SER A 502 -19.36 -0.79 -62.88
CA SER A 502 -19.53 0.08 -61.72
C SER A 502 -18.52 -0.29 -60.63
N GLN A 503 -17.81 0.71 -60.10
CA GLN A 503 -16.71 0.51 -59.15
C GLN A 503 -16.91 1.29 -57.84
N TRP A 504 -16.51 0.67 -56.73
CA TRP A 504 -16.47 1.29 -55.42
C TRP A 504 -15.12 1.03 -54.75
N ARG A 505 -14.52 2.08 -54.19
CA ARG A 505 -13.26 2.01 -53.44
C ARG A 505 -13.48 2.38 -51.97
N GLY A 506 -12.84 1.65 -51.07
CA GLY A 506 -12.94 1.90 -49.64
C GLY A 506 -14.24 1.39 -49.04
N VAL A 507 -14.81 0.32 -49.60
CA VAL A 507 -16.00 -0.33 -49.02
C VAL A 507 -15.60 -0.98 -47.70
N VAL A 508 -16.09 -0.44 -46.59
CA VAL A 508 -15.67 -0.84 -45.24
C VAL A 508 -16.21 -2.24 -44.89
N LEU A 509 -15.32 -3.09 -44.38
CA LEU A 509 -15.64 -4.42 -43.87
C LEU A 509 -15.60 -4.42 -42.34
N LYS A 510 -16.37 -5.32 -41.72
CA LYS A 510 -16.26 -5.64 -40.28
C LYS A 510 -15.41 -6.89 -40.11
N GLU A 511 -14.80 -7.06 -38.93
CA GLU A 511 -14.12 -8.32 -38.59
C GLU A 511 -15.10 -9.50 -38.70
N GLY A 512 -14.69 -10.58 -39.36
CA GLY A 512 -15.48 -11.78 -39.63
C GLY A 512 -16.13 -11.82 -41.02
N ASP A 513 -17.25 -12.56 -41.11
CA ASP A 513 -18.01 -12.73 -42.35
C ASP A 513 -18.79 -11.45 -42.72
N ASN A 514 -18.59 -10.98 -43.94
CA ASN A 514 -19.32 -9.87 -44.54
C ASN A 514 -20.13 -10.36 -45.75
N THR A 515 -21.30 -9.78 -45.93
CA THR A 515 -22.21 -10.04 -47.06
C THR A 515 -22.28 -8.80 -47.93
N LEU A 516 -21.95 -8.95 -49.21
CA LEU A 516 -22.07 -7.91 -50.23
C LEU A 516 -23.27 -8.24 -51.10
N ASP A 517 -24.26 -7.36 -51.15
CA ASP A 517 -25.46 -7.53 -51.96
C ASP A 517 -25.55 -6.40 -52.98
N ALA A 518 -25.67 -6.75 -54.25
CA ALA A 518 -25.84 -5.79 -55.34
C ALA A 518 -27.17 -6.02 -56.05
N VAL A 519 -27.91 -4.93 -56.25
CA VAL A 519 -29.14 -4.91 -57.03
C VAL A 519 -28.88 -4.13 -58.31
N VAL A 520 -28.96 -4.81 -59.45
CA VAL A 520 -28.80 -4.25 -60.78
C VAL A 520 -30.18 -4.07 -61.41
N MET A 521 -30.53 -2.82 -61.72
CA MET A 521 -31.78 -2.45 -62.38
C MET A 521 -31.51 -2.00 -63.81
N GLU A 522 -31.97 -2.77 -64.78
CA GLU A 522 -31.85 -2.45 -66.20
C GLU A 522 -32.88 -1.42 -66.67
N LYS A 523 -32.58 -0.70 -67.74
CA LYS A 523 -33.53 0.24 -68.38
C LYS A 523 -34.80 -0.43 -68.89
N SER A 524 -34.72 -1.71 -69.22
CA SER A 524 -35.85 -2.56 -69.64
C SER A 524 -36.84 -2.87 -68.51
N GLY A 525 -36.49 -2.54 -67.26
CA GLY A 525 -37.24 -2.94 -66.06
C GLY A 525 -36.80 -4.28 -65.47
N GLY A 526 -35.81 -4.97 -66.06
CA GLY A 526 -35.21 -6.17 -65.50
C GLY A 526 -34.45 -5.88 -64.20
N MET A 527 -34.60 -6.77 -63.21
CA MET A 527 -33.92 -6.67 -61.91
C MET A 527 -33.10 -7.94 -61.67
N THR A 528 -31.79 -7.77 -61.45
CA THR A 528 -30.87 -8.85 -61.09
C THR A 528 -30.32 -8.59 -59.69
N VAL A 529 -30.39 -9.60 -58.81
CA VAL A 529 -29.82 -9.54 -57.46
C VAL A 529 -28.62 -10.47 -57.40
N LEU A 530 -27.49 -9.92 -56.95
CA LEU A 530 -26.22 -10.61 -56.80
C LEU A 530 -25.80 -10.56 -55.33
N SER A 531 -25.24 -11.65 -54.81
CA SER A 531 -24.73 -11.71 -53.44
C SER A 531 -23.34 -12.35 -53.42
N ARG A 532 -22.43 -11.83 -52.60
CA ARG A 532 -21.06 -12.30 -52.45
C ARG A 532 -20.65 -12.26 -50.98
N LYS A 533 -20.12 -13.36 -50.46
CA LYS A 533 -19.57 -13.42 -49.09
C LYS A 533 -18.07 -13.15 -49.12
N VAL A 534 -17.60 -12.38 -48.15
CA VAL A 534 -16.18 -12.05 -47.96
C VAL A 534 -15.86 -12.17 -46.48
N HIS A 535 -14.82 -12.90 -46.14
CA HIS A 535 -14.34 -12.97 -44.76
C HIS A 535 -13.15 -12.02 -44.61
N TYR A 536 -13.17 -11.17 -43.59
CA TYR A 536 -12.06 -10.29 -43.24
C TYR A 536 -11.59 -10.59 -41.82
N ALA A 537 -10.31 -10.85 -41.64
CA ALA A 537 -9.71 -11.05 -40.34
C ALA A 537 -8.33 -10.38 -40.28
N ASN A 538 -8.02 -9.70 -39.17
CA ASN A 538 -6.69 -9.15 -38.88
C ASN A 538 -6.12 -9.65 -37.55
N THR A 539 -6.91 -10.40 -36.77
CA THR A 539 -6.52 -10.91 -35.46
C THR A 539 -6.08 -12.38 -35.55
N PRO A 540 -4.77 -12.67 -35.54
CA PRO A 540 -4.28 -14.04 -35.61
C PRO A 540 -4.57 -14.79 -34.30
N THR A 541 -5.21 -15.96 -34.40
CA THR A 541 -5.53 -16.80 -33.24
C THR A 541 -4.78 -18.13 -33.26
N ARG A 542 -4.43 -18.65 -34.44
CA ARG A 542 -3.76 -19.94 -34.60
C ARG A 542 -2.73 -19.91 -35.73
N ALA A 543 -1.59 -20.54 -35.49
CA ALA A 543 -0.58 -20.82 -36.50
C ALA A 543 -0.57 -22.31 -36.84
N VAL A 544 -0.56 -22.65 -38.14
CA VAL A 544 -0.51 -24.03 -38.63
C VAL A 544 0.68 -24.21 -39.57
N LEU A 545 1.52 -25.20 -39.30
CA LEU A 545 2.63 -25.56 -40.18
C LEU A 545 2.11 -26.06 -41.54
N VAL A 546 2.62 -25.48 -42.62
CA VAL A 546 2.36 -25.91 -43.99
C VAL A 546 3.53 -26.76 -44.45
N ASN A 547 3.47 -28.07 -44.16
CA ASN A 547 4.55 -29.02 -44.42
C ASN A 547 5.02 -28.99 -45.89
N GLU A 548 4.09 -28.94 -46.83
CA GLU A 548 4.39 -28.94 -48.28
C GLU A 548 5.20 -27.72 -48.74
N LYS A 549 5.09 -26.61 -48.01
CA LYS A 549 5.85 -25.37 -48.28
C LYS A 549 7.04 -25.19 -47.33
N SER A 550 7.22 -26.12 -46.40
CA SER A 550 8.30 -26.10 -45.43
C SER A 550 9.44 -27.01 -45.90
N LYS A 551 10.68 -26.53 -45.77
CA LYS A 551 11.90 -27.31 -45.97
C LYS A 551 12.53 -27.57 -44.61
N LEU A 552 12.19 -28.70 -44.00
CA LEU A 552 12.60 -29.04 -42.61
C LEU A 552 13.79 -30.01 -42.58
N THR A 553 14.75 -29.84 -43.49
CA THR A 553 15.94 -30.69 -43.55
C THR A 553 16.93 -30.30 -42.45
N ALA A 554 17.24 -31.22 -41.54
CA ALA A 554 18.18 -31.03 -40.42
C ALA A 554 19.54 -31.69 -40.71
N ASP A 555 20.19 -31.29 -41.81
CA ASP A 555 21.49 -31.81 -42.27
C ASP A 555 22.69 -30.92 -41.85
N GLY A 556 22.44 -29.88 -41.06
CA GLY A 556 23.45 -28.91 -40.62
C GLY A 556 23.97 -27.96 -41.69
N THR A 557 23.45 -28.02 -42.92
CA THR A 557 23.92 -27.19 -44.06
C THR A 557 22.78 -26.47 -44.78
N THR A 558 21.60 -27.09 -44.86
CA THR A 558 20.39 -26.54 -45.44
C THR A 558 19.67 -25.65 -44.43
N ARG A 559 19.42 -24.39 -44.79
CA ARG A 559 18.55 -23.51 -43.97
C ARG A 559 17.14 -24.09 -43.93
N ALA A 560 16.66 -24.38 -42.72
CA ALA A 560 15.28 -24.78 -42.53
C ALA A 560 14.34 -23.63 -42.90
N VAL A 561 13.34 -23.91 -43.74
CA VAL A 561 12.27 -22.97 -44.10
C VAL A 561 11.00 -23.50 -43.48
N ILE A 562 10.40 -22.74 -42.57
CA ILE A 562 9.12 -23.09 -41.95
C ILE A 562 8.05 -22.21 -42.59
N ALA A 563 7.18 -22.81 -43.39
CA ALA A 563 6.01 -22.12 -43.90
C ALA A 563 4.87 -22.30 -42.90
N VAL A 564 4.29 -21.19 -42.45
CA VAL A 564 3.18 -21.19 -41.50
C VAL A 564 1.99 -20.51 -42.14
N ARG A 565 0.80 -21.10 -41.98
CA ARG A 565 -0.49 -20.48 -42.28
C ARG A 565 -1.06 -19.91 -41.00
N ILE A 566 -1.30 -18.60 -41.00
CA ILE A 566 -1.93 -17.91 -39.88
C ILE A 566 -3.43 -17.93 -40.10
N LEU A 567 -4.17 -18.29 -39.04
CA LEU A 567 -5.61 -18.44 -39.03
C LEU A 567 -6.22 -17.61 -37.91
N ASP A 568 -7.42 -17.11 -38.15
CA ASP A 568 -8.27 -16.47 -37.16
C ASP A 568 -8.97 -17.51 -36.26
N ALA A 569 -9.88 -17.05 -35.39
CA ALA A 569 -10.66 -17.92 -34.52
C ALA A 569 -11.66 -18.82 -35.29
N ALA A 570 -12.10 -18.40 -36.48
CA ALA A 570 -12.98 -19.18 -37.36
C ALA A 570 -12.22 -20.17 -38.26
N GLY A 571 -10.89 -20.21 -38.19
CA GLY A 571 -10.04 -21.08 -39.01
C GLY A 571 -9.84 -20.59 -40.46
N LYS A 572 -10.10 -19.32 -40.73
CA LYS A 572 -9.88 -18.63 -42.00
C LYS A 572 -8.49 -17.96 -42.02
N PRO A 573 -7.85 -17.83 -43.19
CA PRO A 573 -6.57 -17.13 -43.30
C PRO A 573 -6.67 -15.67 -42.86
N VAL A 574 -5.64 -15.19 -42.18
CA VAL A 574 -5.41 -13.77 -41.85
C VAL A 574 -4.44 -13.19 -42.87
#